data_AF-A0A1J4WB36-F1
#
_entry.id   AF-A0A1J4WB36-F1
#
_cell.length_a   1.000
_cell.length_b   1.000
_cell.length_c   1.000
_cell.angle_alpha   90.00
_cell.angle_beta   90.00
_cell.angle_gamma   90.00
#
_symmetry.space_group_name_H-M   'P 1'
#
loop_
_entity.id
_entity.type
_entity.pdbx_description
1 polymer ?
#
loop_
_entity_poly.entity_id
_entity_poly.type
_entity_poly.pdbx_seq_one_letter_code
_entity_poly.pdbx_strand_id
1 'polypeptide(L)'
;MIDKKVVYGIDFILIVGTLIGVFFAVGYVQPLVIGPIDGLETTNGSILFEFEKANLILIDDNPEFTSPEEIHAEDNLIVNLKPGVYYWKVEGALPGETRQLTIISEVSLKLKESSSGYSLVNSGNTRLNVDIYEDGKKTGDVILEVDEDREVKGTKFIGGQNE
;
A
#
# COMPACT_ATOMS: atom_id res chain seq x y z
N MET A 1 -4.84 55.31 35.29
CA MET A 1 -5.44 54.00 35.64
C MET A 1 -6.05 53.46 34.36
N ILE A 2 -5.54 52.34 33.83
CA ILE A 2 -6.15 51.70 32.66
C ILE A 2 -7.50 51.11 33.10
N ASP A 3 -8.55 51.33 32.32
CA ASP A 3 -9.86 50.76 32.60
C ASP A 3 -9.77 49.22 32.55
N LYS A 4 -10.29 48.55 33.58
CA LYS A 4 -10.29 47.09 33.67
C LYS A 4 -10.93 46.44 32.43
N LYS A 5 -11.91 47.11 31.80
CA LYS A 5 -12.55 46.63 30.56
C LYS A 5 -11.57 46.57 29.39
N VAL A 6 -10.61 47.50 29.31
CA VAL A 6 -9.58 47.51 28.26
C VAL A 6 -8.58 46.38 28.50
N VAL A 7 -8.21 46.12 29.75
CA VAL A 7 -7.33 44.99 30.11
C VAL A 7 -7.98 43.66 29.72
N TYR A 8 -9.24 43.43 30.10
CA TYR A 8 -9.96 42.21 29.72
C TYR A 8 -10.12 42.05 28.20
N GLY A 9 -10.29 43.14 27.46
CA GLY A 9 -10.37 43.10 26.00
C GLY A 9 -9.05 42.67 25.36
N ILE A 10 -7.91 43.21 25.83
CA ILE A 10 -6.58 42.82 25.36
C ILE A 10 -6.29 41.36 25.69
N ASP A 11 -6.57 40.94 26.93
CA ASP A 11 -6.37 39.55 27.36
C ASP A 11 -7.19 38.57 26.52
N PHE A 12 -8.46 38.90 26.24
CA PHE A 12 -9.31 38.08 25.38
C PHE A 12 -8.75 37.94 23.97
N ILE A 13 -8.32 39.04 23.35
CA ILE A 13 -7.73 39.03 22.00
C ILE A 13 -6.44 38.20 21.99
N LEU A 14 -5.60 38.35 23.01
CA LEU A 14 -4.33 37.63 23.11
C LEU A 14 -4.57 36.13 23.28
N ILE A 15 -5.52 35.73 24.13
CA ILE A 15 -5.89 34.33 24.34
C ILE A 15 -6.47 33.72 23.05
N VAL A 16 -7.44 34.38 22.43
CA VAL A 16 -8.08 33.87 21.20
C VAL A 16 -7.08 33.83 20.04
N GLY A 17 -6.28 34.88 19.86
CA GLY A 17 -5.26 34.92 18.82
C GLY A 17 -4.20 33.84 19.00
N THR A 18 -3.76 33.58 20.22
CA THR A 18 -2.81 32.50 20.52
C THR A 18 -3.42 31.14 20.25
N LEU A 19 -4.67 30.89 20.65
CA LEU A 19 -5.36 29.63 20.37
C LEU A 19 -5.50 29.37 18.87
N ILE A 20 -5.88 30.39 18.10
CA ILE A 20 -5.96 30.31 16.63
C ILE A 20 -4.58 30.01 16.04
N GLY A 21 -3.53 30.70 16.51
CA GLY A 21 -2.16 30.48 16.06
C GLY A 21 -1.69 29.04 16.30
N VAL A 22 -1.96 28.49 17.49
CA VAL A 22 -1.63 27.09 17.83
C VAL A 22 -2.42 26.12 16.95
N PHE A 23 -3.73 26.36 16.73
CA PHE A 23 -4.57 25.50 15.89
C PHE A 23 -4.03 25.40 14.46
N PHE A 24 -3.68 26.53 13.85
CA PHE A 24 -3.09 26.54 12.50
C PHE A 24 -1.69 25.91 12.46
N ALA A 25 -0.87 26.14 13.48
CA ALA A 25 0.45 25.54 13.55
C ALA A 25 0.37 24.00 13.60
N VAL A 26 -0.51 23.44 14.44
CA VAL A 26 -0.68 21.99 14.55
C VAL A 26 -1.23 21.38 13.25
N GLY A 27 -2.27 21.97 12.66
CA GLY A 27 -2.85 21.46 11.42
C GLY A 27 -1.91 21.55 10.20
N TYR A 28 -0.98 22.50 10.20
CA TYR A 28 0.00 22.63 9.11
C TYR A 28 1.05 21.52 9.14
N VAL A 29 1.41 21.04 10.32
CA VAL A 29 2.55 20.13 10.56
C VAL A 29 2.15 18.65 10.47
N GLN A 30 0.85 18.33 10.59
CA GLN A 30 0.37 16.96 10.50
C GLN A 30 0.54 16.40 9.08
N PRO A 31 1.11 15.18 8.93
CA PRO A 31 1.15 14.50 7.64
C PRO A 31 -0.24 14.27 7.05
N LEU A 32 -0.37 14.41 5.73
CA LEU A 32 -1.59 14.08 5.01
C LEU A 32 -1.42 12.72 4.34
N VAL A 33 -2.21 11.74 4.78
CA VAL A 33 -2.17 10.38 4.25
C VAL A 33 -3.24 10.21 3.17
N ILE A 34 -2.82 10.05 1.92
CA ILE A 34 -3.71 9.98 0.75
C ILE A 34 -4.05 8.52 0.45
N GLY A 35 -3.07 7.65 0.35
CA GLY A 35 -3.25 6.24 -0.03
C GLY A 35 -2.16 5.32 0.52
N PRO A 36 -2.44 4.01 0.69
CA PRO A 36 -3.74 3.35 0.50
C PRO A 36 -4.83 3.78 1.52
N ILE A 37 -6.08 3.42 1.24
CA ILE A 37 -7.17 3.63 2.20
C ILE A 37 -7.04 2.66 3.38
N ASP A 38 -7.58 3.05 4.54
CA ASP A 38 -7.62 2.17 5.69
C ASP A 38 -8.50 0.93 5.42
N GLY A 39 -8.03 -0.23 5.85
CA GLY A 39 -8.68 -1.52 5.61
C GLY A 39 -8.64 -1.98 4.15
N LEU A 40 -7.69 -1.50 3.33
CA LEU A 40 -7.55 -1.96 1.96
C LEU A 40 -7.27 -3.47 1.93
N GLU A 41 -8.10 -4.23 1.22
CA GLU A 41 -7.83 -5.64 0.90
C GLU A 41 -7.56 -5.78 -0.61
N THR A 42 -6.42 -6.39 -0.97
CA THR A 42 -6.03 -6.53 -2.37
C THR A 42 -5.21 -7.78 -2.63
N THR A 43 -5.20 -8.23 -3.88
CA THR A 43 -4.37 -9.32 -4.41
C THR A 43 -3.13 -8.79 -5.13
N ASN A 44 -2.98 -7.47 -5.20
CA ASN A 44 -1.82 -6.82 -5.78
C ASN A 44 -0.78 -6.54 -4.69
N GLY A 45 0.38 -7.19 -4.76
CA GLY A 45 1.49 -6.92 -3.84
C GLY A 45 2.17 -5.56 -4.05
N SER A 46 2.02 -4.92 -5.21
CA SER A 46 2.58 -3.61 -5.49
C SER A 46 1.64 -2.49 -5.03
N ILE A 47 1.92 -1.93 -3.85
CA ILE A 47 1.10 -0.90 -3.22
C ILE A 47 1.73 0.47 -3.41
N LEU A 48 0.95 1.42 -3.92
CA LEU A 48 1.31 2.83 -3.97
C LEU A 48 0.92 3.52 -2.66
N PHE A 49 1.93 4.02 -1.96
CA PHE A 49 1.78 4.86 -0.78
C PHE A 49 1.88 6.33 -1.19
N GLU A 50 0.78 7.06 -1.03
CA GLU A 50 0.68 8.48 -1.35
C GLU A 50 0.47 9.28 -0.05
N PHE A 51 1.32 10.28 0.18
CA PHE A 51 1.27 11.13 1.37
C PHE A 51 1.95 12.46 1.11
N GLU A 52 1.66 13.45 1.96
CA GLU A 52 2.35 14.73 1.98
C GLU A 52 2.83 15.06 3.40
N LYS A 53 3.87 15.89 3.49
CA LYS A 53 4.42 16.42 4.76
C LYS A 53 4.93 15.34 5.73
N ALA A 54 5.36 14.21 5.18
CA ALA A 54 6.11 13.18 5.88
C ALA A 54 7.35 12.81 5.05
N ASN A 55 8.31 12.19 5.71
CA ASN A 55 9.59 11.78 5.11
C ASN A 55 9.98 10.33 5.48
N LEU A 56 9.09 9.64 6.19
CA LEU A 56 9.29 8.30 6.68
C LEU A 56 7.96 7.55 6.61
N ILE A 57 7.98 6.36 6.03
CA ILE A 57 6.90 5.39 6.09
C ILE A 57 7.35 4.30 7.05
N LEU A 58 6.46 3.93 7.97
CA LEU A 58 6.63 2.78 8.84
C LEU A 58 5.62 1.73 8.43
N ILE A 59 6.08 0.51 8.17
CA ILE A 59 5.25 -0.65 7.84
C ILE A 59 5.62 -1.77 8.81
N ASP A 60 4.64 -2.43 9.42
CA ASP A 60 4.88 -3.56 10.31
C ASP A 60 3.73 -4.57 10.21
N ASP A 61 3.93 -5.78 10.73
CA ASP A 61 2.92 -6.84 10.82
C ASP A 61 2.07 -6.77 12.10
N ASN A 62 2.33 -5.79 12.96
CA ASN A 62 1.65 -5.55 14.23
C ASN A 62 1.35 -4.04 14.44
N PRO A 63 0.18 -3.69 15.02
CA PRO A 63 -0.25 -2.29 15.17
C PRO A 63 0.61 -1.47 16.16
N GLU A 64 1.39 -2.15 16.99
CA GLU A 64 2.30 -1.56 17.98
C GLU A 64 3.62 -1.10 17.36
N PHE A 65 3.91 -1.47 16.10
CA PHE A 65 5.16 -1.19 15.42
C PHE A 65 6.39 -1.61 16.24
N THR A 66 6.41 -2.87 16.70
CA THR A 66 7.52 -3.42 17.50
C THR A 66 8.78 -3.72 16.69
N SER A 67 8.64 -3.93 15.37
CA SER A 67 9.73 -4.24 14.45
C SER A 67 9.48 -3.63 13.06
N PRO A 68 9.25 -2.31 12.96
CA PRO A 68 8.81 -1.70 11.72
C PRO A 68 9.92 -1.69 10.67
N GLU A 69 9.52 -1.89 9.43
CA GLU A 69 10.32 -1.52 8.27
C GLU A 69 10.22 0.00 8.07
N GLU A 70 11.38 0.66 8.09
CA GLU A 70 11.51 2.10 7.93
C GLU A 70 11.90 2.43 6.50
N ILE A 71 11.06 3.21 5.80
CA ILE A 71 11.33 3.60 4.43
C ILE A 71 11.29 5.13 4.30
N HIS A 72 12.45 5.70 3.99
CA HIS A 72 12.56 7.14 3.76
C HIS A 72 12.14 7.49 2.32
N ALA A 73 11.07 8.27 2.19
CA ALA A 73 10.56 8.76 0.92
C ALA A 73 9.98 10.18 1.08
N GLU A 74 10.26 11.06 0.13
CA GLU A 74 9.79 12.46 0.16
C GLU A 74 8.35 12.59 -0.39
N ASP A 75 7.97 11.70 -1.31
CA ASP A 75 6.62 11.54 -1.86
C ASP A 75 6.45 10.14 -2.49
N ASN A 76 5.19 9.76 -2.72
CA ASN A 76 4.72 8.66 -3.58
C ASN A 76 5.68 7.48 -3.79
N LEU A 77 5.50 6.41 -3.02
CA LEU A 77 6.35 5.22 -3.09
C LEU A 77 5.56 3.97 -3.45
N ILE A 78 6.07 3.18 -4.39
CA ILE A 78 5.57 1.82 -4.64
C ILE A 78 6.40 0.83 -3.83
N VAL A 79 5.74 0.10 -2.93
CA VAL A 79 6.35 -0.98 -2.13
C VAL A 79 5.74 -2.31 -2.55
N ASN A 80 6.60 -3.32 -2.73
CA ASN A 80 6.16 -4.68 -3.03
C ASN A 80 6.06 -5.47 -1.72
N LEU A 81 4.84 -5.72 -1.28
CA LEU A 81 4.52 -6.48 -0.08
C LEU A 81 4.14 -7.91 -0.44
N LYS A 82 4.52 -8.85 0.44
CA LYS A 82 4.10 -10.24 0.35
C LYS A 82 2.66 -10.39 0.88
N PRO A 83 2.00 -11.53 0.66
CA PRO A 83 0.72 -11.82 1.29
C PRO A 83 0.82 -11.74 2.83
N GLY A 84 -0.11 -11.00 3.44
CA GLY A 84 -0.08 -10.70 4.87
C GLY A 84 -0.99 -9.53 5.26
N VAL A 85 -1.15 -9.33 6.57
CA VAL A 85 -1.79 -8.13 7.14
C VAL A 85 -0.70 -7.19 7.60
N TYR A 86 -0.79 -5.94 7.19
CA TYR A 86 0.19 -4.91 7.50
C TYR A 86 -0.49 -3.70 8.13
N TYR A 87 0.22 -3.10 9.06
CA TYR A 87 -0.10 -1.80 9.65
C TYR A 87 0.94 -0.81 9.16
N TRP A 88 0.49 0.36 8.79
CA TRP A 88 1.39 1.38 8.30
C TRP A 88 0.97 2.76 8.77
N LYS A 89 1.97 3.65 8.86
CA LYS A 89 1.77 5.07 9.13
C LYS A 89 2.92 5.83 8.49
N VAL A 90 2.74 7.14 8.36
CA VAL A 90 3.81 8.04 7.93
C VAL A 90 4.23 8.93 9.09
N GLU A 91 5.51 9.27 9.14
CA GLU A 91 6.07 10.17 10.13
C GLU A 91 6.70 11.38 9.44
N GLY A 92 6.35 12.56 9.94
CA GLY A 92 7.01 13.82 9.63
C GLY A 92 7.40 14.50 10.93
N ALA A 93 7.10 15.79 11.05
CA ALA A 93 7.28 16.49 12.32
C ALA A 93 6.28 16.05 13.41
N LEU A 94 5.16 15.45 13.00
CA LEU A 94 4.21 14.74 13.86
C LEU A 94 3.93 13.35 13.27
N PRO A 95 3.54 12.37 14.10
CA PRO A 95 3.10 11.07 13.60
C PRO A 95 1.77 11.19 12.85
N GLY A 96 1.65 10.48 11.73
CA GLY A 96 0.42 10.33 10.97
C GLY A 96 -0.53 9.29 11.59
N GLU A 97 -1.68 9.13 10.95
CA GLU A 97 -2.66 8.10 11.27
C GLU A 97 -2.11 6.70 10.94
N THR A 98 -2.37 5.73 11.84
CA THR A 98 -2.13 4.31 11.57
C THR A 98 -3.27 3.75 10.75
N ARG A 99 -2.94 3.06 9.66
CA ARG A 99 -3.88 2.37 8.78
C ARG A 99 -3.50 0.90 8.61
N GLN A 100 -4.48 0.08 8.30
CA GLN A 100 -4.31 -1.33 8.01
C GLN A 100 -4.46 -1.58 6.50
N LEU A 101 -3.69 -2.52 5.96
CA LEU A 101 -3.91 -3.11 4.65
C LEU A 101 -3.67 -4.62 4.69
N THR A 102 -4.31 -5.36 3.79
CA THR A 102 -4.20 -6.80 3.68
C THR A 102 -3.89 -7.19 2.25
N ILE A 103 -2.77 -7.88 2.05
CA ILE A 103 -2.43 -8.54 0.80
C ILE A 103 -2.93 -9.99 0.89
N ILE A 104 -4.02 -10.30 0.21
CA ILE A 104 -4.71 -11.60 0.28
C ILE A 104 -3.86 -12.69 -0.37
N SER A 105 -3.35 -12.41 -1.56
CA SER A 105 -2.66 -13.37 -2.40
C SER A 105 -1.59 -12.70 -3.27
N GLU A 106 -0.64 -13.50 -3.72
CA GLU A 106 0.36 -13.15 -4.71
C GLU A 106 0.10 -14.03 -5.93
N VAL A 107 -0.27 -13.40 -7.05
CA VAL A 107 -0.43 -14.03 -8.36
C VAL A 107 0.89 -13.95 -9.10
N SER A 108 1.54 -15.08 -9.35
CA SER A 108 2.86 -15.12 -10.00
C SER A 108 2.95 -16.29 -10.97
N LEU A 109 2.97 -15.97 -12.27
CA LEU A 109 3.14 -16.94 -13.35
C LEU A 109 4.56 -16.83 -13.93
N LYS A 110 5.32 -17.93 -13.85
CA LYS A 110 6.64 -18.03 -14.46
C LYS A 110 6.60 -18.92 -15.69
N LEU A 111 7.41 -18.59 -16.69
CA LEU A 111 7.62 -19.40 -17.88
C LEU A 111 9.01 -20.01 -17.81
N LYS A 112 9.09 -21.32 -18.04
CA LYS A 112 10.35 -22.06 -18.16
C LYS A 112 10.41 -22.67 -19.55
N GLU A 113 11.49 -22.42 -20.28
CA GLU A 113 11.68 -23.01 -21.60
C GLU A 113 11.91 -24.54 -21.48
N SER A 114 11.24 -25.32 -22.31
CA SER A 114 11.30 -26.78 -22.39
C SER A 114 11.66 -27.19 -23.82
N SER A 115 12.13 -28.42 -24.02
CA SER A 115 12.44 -28.97 -25.35
C SER A 115 11.21 -29.04 -26.29
N SER A 116 10.00 -28.98 -25.73
CA SER A 116 8.72 -29.10 -26.45
C SER A 116 7.92 -27.80 -26.55
N GLY A 117 8.41 -26.70 -25.97
CA GLY A 117 7.68 -25.41 -25.84
C GLY A 117 7.99 -24.70 -24.53
N TYR A 118 6.94 -24.36 -23.77
CA TYR A 118 7.05 -23.71 -22.46
C TYR A 118 6.39 -24.56 -21.37
N SER A 119 7.01 -24.59 -20.19
CA SER A 119 6.39 -25.03 -18.95
C SER A 119 5.95 -23.80 -18.15
N LEU A 120 4.66 -23.74 -17.85
CA LEU A 120 4.07 -22.73 -16.98
C LEU A 120 4.20 -23.19 -15.54
N VAL A 121 4.69 -22.30 -14.67
CA VAL A 121 4.84 -22.57 -13.25
C VAL A 121 4.07 -21.51 -12.47
N ASN A 122 3.15 -21.94 -11.61
CA ASN A 122 2.52 -21.06 -10.65
C ASN A 122 3.45 -20.89 -9.44
N SER A 123 4.17 -19.77 -9.37
CA SER A 123 4.99 -19.41 -8.21
C SER A 123 4.31 -18.45 -7.26
N GLY A 124 2.99 -18.27 -7.39
CA GLY A 124 2.16 -17.50 -6.46
C GLY A 124 1.74 -18.36 -5.27
N ASN A 125 0.88 -17.81 -4.41
CA ASN A 125 0.31 -18.53 -3.26
C ASN A 125 -1.17 -18.89 -3.45
N THR A 126 -1.72 -18.66 -4.63
CA THR A 126 -3.12 -18.93 -4.98
C THR A 126 -3.22 -19.70 -6.29
N ARG A 127 -4.34 -20.38 -6.49
CA ARG A 127 -4.62 -21.12 -7.72
C ARG A 127 -4.77 -20.15 -8.89
N LEU A 128 -4.12 -20.47 -10.01
CA LEU A 128 -4.17 -19.67 -11.22
C LEU A 128 -5.02 -20.33 -12.30
N ASN A 129 -5.78 -19.50 -13.01
CA ASN A 129 -6.38 -19.85 -14.29
C ASN A 129 -5.55 -19.16 -15.39
N VAL A 130 -4.98 -19.95 -16.31
CA VAL A 130 -4.12 -19.44 -17.37
C VAL A 130 -4.75 -19.68 -18.72
N ASP A 131 -5.04 -18.58 -19.42
CA ASP A 131 -5.52 -18.62 -20.80
C ASP A 131 -4.36 -18.78 -21.77
N ILE A 132 -4.48 -19.76 -22.67
CA ILE A 132 -3.47 -20.10 -23.68
C ILE A 132 -3.91 -19.59 -25.05
N TYR A 133 -3.02 -18.90 -25.74
CA TYR A 133 -3.26 -18.33 -27.07
C TYR A 133 -2.25 -18.82 -28.11
N GLU A 134 -2.74 -19.14 -29.30
CA GLU A 134 -1.95 -19.41 -30.51
C GLU A 134 -2.41 -18.46 -31.61
N ASP A 135 -1.48 -17.74 -32.24
CA ASP A 135 -1.78 -16.77 -33.30
C ASP A 135 -2.90 -15.77 -32.94
N GLY A 136 -2.92 -15.33 -31.67
CA GLY A 136 -3.91 -14.39 -31.15
C GLY A 136 -5.30 -14.97 -30.87
N LYS A 137 -5.52 -16.28 -31.04
CA LYS A 137 -6.77 -16.95 -30.69
C LYS A 137 -6.61 -17.78 -29.43
N LYS A 138 -7.57 -17.70 -28.50
CA LYS A 138 -7.60 -18.56 -27.30
C LYS A 138 -7.79 -20.01 -27.75
N THR A 139 -6.82 -20.87 -27.45
CA THR A 139 -6.84 -22.29 -27.81
C THR A 139 -7.23 -23.20 -26.65
N GLY A 140 -7.13 -22.69 -25.41
CA GLY A 140 -7.56 -23.40 -24.22
C GLY A 140 -7.27 -22.62 -22.95
N ASP A 141 -7.49 -23.29 -21.83
CA ASP A 141 -7.18 -22.83 -20.48
C ASP A 141 -6.56 -23.97 -19.67
N VAL A 142 -5.78 -23.61 -18.66
CA VAL A 142 -5.18 -24.54 -17.72
C VAL A 142 -5.27 -23.96 -16.31
N ILE A 143 -5.66 -24.80 -15.36
CA ILE A 143 -5.63 -24.47 -13.95
C ILE A 143 -4.31 -24.99 -13.39
N LEU A 144 -3.58 -24.11 -12.71
CA LEU A 144 -2.33 -24.44 -12.01
C LEU A 144 -2.54 -24.27 -10.51
N GLU A 145 -2.37 -25.36 -9.76
CA GLU A 145 -2.23 -25.32 -8.31
C GLU A 145 -0.91 -24.63 -7.92
N VAL A 146 -0.76 -24.29 -6.64
CA VAL A 146 0.48 -23.68 -6.11
C VAL A 146 1.65 -24.64 -6.34
N ASP A 147 2.75 -24.11 -6.89
CA ASP A 147 3.96 -24.85 -7.29
C ASP A 147 3.75 -25.91 -8.39
N GLU A 148 2.56 -25.98 -9.01
CA GLU A 148 2.32 -26.88 -10.15
C GLU A 148 3.02 -26.34 -11.41
N ASP A 149 3.67 -27.27 -12.13
CA ASP A 149 4.21 -27.02 -13.45
C ASP A 149 3.43 -27.80 -14.52
N ARG A 150 3.11 -27.15 -15.63
CA ARG A 150 2.53 -27.82 -16.81
C ARG A 150 3.15 -27.39 -18.10
N GLU A 151 3.51 -28.38 -18.92
CA GLU A 151 3.89 -28.15 -20.30
C GLU A 151 2.67 -27.78 -21.15
N VAL A 152 2.79 -26.67 -21.87
CA VAL A 152 1.74 -26.16 -22.76
C VAL A 152 2.37 -25.68 -24.06
N LYS A 153 1.54 -25.63 -25.11
CA LYS A 153 1.90 -25.05 -26.40
C LYS A 153 1.06 -23.80 -26.62
N GLY A 154 1.74 -22.69 -26.86
CA GLY A 154 1.13 -21.37 -26.99
C GLY A 154 2.18 -20.33 -27.32
N THR A 155 1.74 -19.26 -27.96
CA THR A 155 2.53 -18.06 -28.23
C THR A 155 2.33 -16.97 -27.17
N LYS A 156 1.22 -17.04 -26.42
CA LYS A 156 0.91 -16.08 -25.36
C LYS A 156 0.11 -16.76 -24.24
N PHE A 157 0.40 -16.35 -23.00
CA PHE A 157 -0.20 -16.87 -21.78
C PHE A 157 -0.65 -15.71 -20.90
N ILE A 158 -1.88 -15.77 -20.40
CA ILE A 158 -2.43 -14.74 -19.49
C ILE A 158 -2.92 -15.45 -18.23
N GLY A 159 -2.22 -15.24 -17.12
CA GLY A 159 -2.61 -15.78 -15.82
C GLY A 159 -3.48 -14.81 -15.03
N GLY A 160 -4.57 -15.31 -14.47
CA GLY A 160 -5.40 -14.62 -13.49
C GLY A 160 -5.65 -15.50 -12.27
N GLN A 161 -6.03 -14.88 -11.16
CA GLN A 161 -6.52 -15.64 -10.01
C GLN A 161 -7.80 -16.39 -10.40
N ASN A 162 -7.91 -17.65 -9.99
CA ASN A 162 -9.14 -18.41 -10.14
C ASN A 162 -10.05 -18.09 -8.94
N GLU A 163 -11.14 -17.35 -9.18
CA GLU A 163 -12.18 -17.03 -8.17
C GLU A 163 -13.08 -18.24 -7.86
#